data_AF-A0A6P0LTE1-F1
#
_entry.id   AF-A0A6P0LTE1-F1
#
_cell.length_a   1.000
_cell.length_b   1.000
_cell.length_c   1.000
_cell.angle_alpha   90.00
_cell.angle_beta   90.00
_cell.angle_gamma   90.00
#
_symmetry.space_group_name_H-M   'P 1'
#
loop_
_entity.id
_entity.type
_entity.pdbx_description
1 polymer ?
#
loop_
_entity_poly.entity_id
_entity_poly.type
_entity_poly.pdbx_seq_one_letter_code
_entity_poly.pdbx_strand_id
1 'polypeptide(L)' 'MRNTQTTQGEDKIRVNLILTPSSIKKLDKMAKRLNFSPSELVEQFARSQDDPSLVAQTQMLGELLAD' A
#
# COMPACT_ATOMS: atom_id res chain seq x y z
N MET A 1 -21.23 0.87 10.86
CA MET A 1 -21.12 1.99 9.89
C MET A 1 -20.20 1.54 8.77
N ARG A 2 -20.60 1.66 7.49
CA ARG A 2 -19.65 1.40 6.38
C ARG A 2 -18.68 2.57 6.40
N ASN A 3 -17.39 2.28 6.62
CA ASN A 3 -16.36 3.30 6.55
C ASN A 3 -16.18 3.68 5.08
N THR A 4 -16.89 4.71 4.63
CA THR A 4 -16.93 5.18 3.24
C THR A 4 -15.77 6.09 2.90
N GLN A 5 -14.98 6.52 3.89
CA GLN A 5 -13.85 7.43 3.68
C GLN A 5 -12.51 6.77 4.05
N THR A 6 -11.45 7.12 3.34
CA THR A 6 -10.06 6.77 3.68
C THR A 6 -9.65 7.48 4.97
N THR A 7 -8.54 7.06 5.56
CA THR A 7 -7.93 7.78 6.70
C THR A 7 -7.55 9.22 6.35
N GLN A 8 -7.55 9.57 5.06
CA GLN A 8 -7.25 10.89 4.52
C GLN A 8 -8.50 11.67 4.08
N GLY A 9 -9.71 11.14 4.33
CA GLY A 9 -10.98 11.85 4.07
C GLY A 9 -11.52 11.71 2.64
N GLU A 10 -10.91 10.87 1.79
CA GLU A 10 -11.37 10.63 0.42
C GLU A 10 -12.40 9.50 0.35
N ASP A 11 -13.30 9.53 -0.62
CA ASP A 11 -14.29 8.46 -0.80
C ASP A 11 -13.64 7.15 -1.28
N LYS A 12 -14.02 6.04 -0.63
CA LYS A 12 -13.50 4.71 -0.93
C LYS A 12 -14.21 4.09 -2.13
N ILE A 13 -13.43 3.75 -3.15
CA ILE A 13 -13.86 2.87 -4.25
C ILE A 13 -13.20 1.49 -4.11
N ARG A 14 -13.89 0.44 -4.59
CA ARG A 14 -13.32 -0.91 -4.66
C ARG A 14 -12.76 -1.17 -6.05
N VAL A 15 -11.52 -1.63 -6.10
CA VAL A 15 -10.85 -2.08 -7.32
C VAL A 15 -10.44 -3.55 -7.17
N ASN A 16 -10.50 -4.31 -8.27
CA ASN A 16 -10.02 -5.69 -8.30
C ASN A 16 -8.69 -5.73 -9.06
N LEU A 17 -7.64 -6.26 -8.44
CA LEU A 17 -6.32 -6.40 -9.02
C LEU A 17 -5.99 -7.87 -9.22
N ILE A 18 -5.43 -8.20 -10.38
CA ILE A 18 -4.91 -9.55 -10.67
C ILE A 18 -3.39 -9.47 -10.60
N LEU A 19 -2.80 -10.25 -9.70
CA LEU A 19 -1.35 -10.32 -9.48
C LEU A 19 -0.88 -11.76 -9.58
N THR A 20 0.41 -11.94 -9.85
CA THR A 20 1.02 -13.27 -9.78
C THR A 20 1.02 -13.79 -8.33
N PRO A 21 0.97 -15.11 -8.11
CA PRO A 21 1.00 -15.68 -6.75
C PRO A 21 2.25 -15.27 -5.95
N SER A 22 3.39 -15.10 -6.61
CA SER A 22 4.63 -14.65 -5.96
C SER A 22 4.54 -13.20 -5.48
N SER A 23 3.90 -12.31 -6.25
CA SER A 23 3.68 -10.92 -5.86
C SER A 23 2.70 -10.80 -4.69
N ILE A 24 1.64 -11.61 -4.64
CA ILE A 24 0.71 -11.65 -3.50
C ILE A 24 1.45 -12.06 -2.22
N LYS A 25 2.29 -13.11 -2.28
CA LYS A 25 3.09 -13.55 -1.12
C LYS A 25 4.05 -12.46 -0.63
N LYS A 26 4.67 -11.72 -1.54
CA LYS A 26 5.54 -10.57 -1.18
C LYS A 26 4.72 -9.46 -0.52
N LEU A 27 3.57 -9.11 -1.10
CA LEU A 27 2.66 -8.10 -0.56
C LEU A 27 2.22 -8.45 0.87
N ASP A 28 1.77 -9.68 1.11
CA ASP A 28 1.37 -10.15 2.44
C ASP A 28 2.51 -10.08 3.45
N LYS A 29 3.74 -10.43 3.03
CA LYS A 29 4.92 -10.35 3.89
C LYS A 29 5.24 -8.90 4.28
N MET A 30 5.17 -7.97 3.32
CA MET A 30 5.41 -6.54 3.57
C MET A 30 4.34 -5.95 4.48
N ALA A 31 3.07 -6.23 4.20
CA ALA A 31 1.93 -5.78 5.00
C ALA A 31 2.06 -6.21 6.47
N LYS A 32 2.42 -7.49 6.71
CA LYS A 32 2.70 -8.00 8.06
C LYS A 32 3.87 -7.31 8.76
N ARG A 33 4.98 -7.09 8.05
CA ARG A 33 6.18 -6.43 8.60
C ARG A 33 5.88 -4.99 9.05
N LEU A 34 5.03 -4.29 8.30
CA LEU A 34 4.70 -2.88 8.52
C LEU A 34 3.42 -2.66 9.34
N ASN A 35 2.78 -3.74 9.80
CA ASN A 35 1.50 -3.72 10.51
C ASN A 35 0.38 -2.98 9.74
N PHE A 36 0.36 -3.15 8.42
CA PHE A 36 -0.70 -2.66 7.52
C PHE A 36 -1.50 -3.82 6.93
N SER A 37 -2.70 -3.53 6.42
CA SER A 37 -3.37 -4.45 5.50
C SER A 37 -2.75 -4.37 4.10
N PRO A 38 -2.83 -5.44 3.29
CA PRO A 38 -2.39 -5.42 1.90
C PRO A 38 -3.00 -4.28 1.07
N SER A 39 -4.29 -3.97 1.30
CA SER A 39 -4.99 -2.88 0.61
C SER A 39 -4.47 -1.50 1.01
N GLU A 40 -4.18 -1.28 2.30
CA GLU A 40 -3.61 -0.01 2.77
C GLU A 40 -2.22 0.20 2.18
N LEU A 41 -1.41 -0.85 2.10
CA LEU A 41 -0.07 -0.77 1.51
C LEU A 41 -0.13 -0.42 0.02
N VAL A 42 -1.06 -1.02 -0.73
CA VAL A 42 -1.27 -0.69 -2.16
C VAL A 42 -1.77 0.75 -2.33
N GLU A 43 -2.68 1.21 -1.47
CA GLU A 43 -3.18 2.59 -1.49
C GLU A 43 -2.07 3.61 -1.22
N GLN A 44 -1.23 3.38 -0.19
CA GLN A 44 -0.08 4.23 0.11
C GLN A 44 0.93 4.26 -1.04
N PHE A 45 1.21 3.10 -1.64
CA PHE A 45 2.10 3.01 -2.80
C PHE A 45 1.54 3.82 -3.98
N ALA A 46 0.26 3.67 -4.32
CA ALA A 46 -0.37 4.40 -5.41
C ALA A 46 -0.29 5.92 -5.21
N ARG A 47 -0.62 6.41 -4.00
CA ARG A 47 -0.49 7.85 -3.67
C ARG A 47 0.94 8.36 -3.79
N SER A 48 1.94 7.55 -3.43
CA SER A 48 3.35 7.95 -3.56
C SER A 48 3.81 8.09 -5.01
N GLN A 49 3.08 7.54 -5.98
CA GLN A 49 3.37 7.75 -7.40
C GLN A 49 2.80 9.08 -7.91
N ASP A 50 1.69 9.55 -7.32
CA ASP A 50 1.03 10.82 -7.69
C ASP A 50 1.72 12.05 -7.07
N ASP A 51 2.41 11.88 -5.93
CA ASP A 51 3.16 12.95 -5.27
C ASP A 51 4.64 12.57 -5.06
N PRO A 52 5.57 13.14 -5.85
CA PRO A 52 7.01 12.93 -5.72
C PRO A 52 7.57 13.26 -4.32
N SER A 53 6.89 14.10 -3.53
CA SER A 53 7.31 14.43 -2.16
C SER A 53 7.03 13.30 -1.16
N LEU A 54 6.10 12.39 -1.47
CA LEU A 54 5.82 11.17 -0.70
C LEU A 54 6.74 10.00 -1.07
N VAL A 55 7.49 10.09 -2.18
CA VAL A 55 8.46 9.07 -2.64
C VAL A 55 9.56 8.81 -1.62
N ALA A 56 9.88 9.79 -0.76
CA ALA A 56 10.83 9.62 0.33
C ALA A 56 10.39 8.55 1.36
N GLN A 57 9.08 8.34 1.56
CA GLN A 57 8.57 7.26 2.42
C GLN A 57 8.63 5.89 1.72
N THR A 58 8.46 5.86 0.39
CA THR A 58 8.51 4.63 -0.41
C THR A 58 9.95 4.12 -0.60
N GLN A 59 10.94 5.01 -0.70
CA GLN A 59 12.36 4.63 -0.72
C GLN A 59 12.81 3.99 0.60
N MET A 60 12.38 4.54 1.75
CA MET A 60 12.60 3.89 3.06
C MET A 60 11.92 2.52 3.14
N LEU A 61 10.76 2.33 2.51
CA LEU A 61 10.09 1.04 2.42
C LEU A 61 10.90 0.04 1.58
N GLY A 62 11.51 0.49 0.47
CA GLY A 62 12.36 -0.34 -0.39
C GLY A 62 13.67 -0.76 0.29
N GLU A 63 14.30 0.14 1.05
CA GLU A 63 15.53 -0.13 1.80
C GLU A 63 15.29 -1.06 3.00
N LEU A 64 14.18 -0.91 3.73
CA LEU A 64 13.80 -1.81 4.83
C LEU A 64 13.50 -3.25 4.36
N LEU A 65 13.30 -3.45 3.06
CA LEU A 65 13.02 -4.74 2.44
C LEU A 65 14.24 -5.38 1.75
N ALA A 66 15.37 -4.66 1.71
CA ALA A 66 16.62 -5.13 1.13
C ALA A 66 17.46 -6.00 2.09
N ASP A 67 16.99 -6.25 3.33
CA ASP A 67 17.49 -7.27 4.27
C ASP A 67 16.54 -8.49 4.42
#